data_AF-M2QDE9-F1
#
_entry.id   AF-M2QDE9-F1
#
_cell.length_a   1.000
_cell.length_b   1.000
_cell.length_c   1.000
_cell.angle_alpha   90.00
_cell.angle_beta   90.00
_cell.angle_gamma   90.00
#
_symmetry.space_group_name_H-M   'P 1'
#
loop_
_entity.id
_entity.type
_entity.pdbx_description
1 polymer ?
#
loop_
_entity_poly.entity_id
_entity_poly.type
_entity_poly.pdbx_seq_one_letter_code
_entity_poly.pdbx_strand_id
1 'polypeptide(L)'
;MAVSKTTNPRVLKYREANKARKEAKKAKAANKKPAKEIKQKEMAPITREMTIHMHAYLHKESFKKRAPKAIKIIRFLAIKTMKTHVVKFDMGLNQFIWSQGIRSVADRIRVRMARLPIEGEEGKFYTLVSYVPVASFKGLVTKTVEEAEN
;
A
#
# COMPACT_ATOMS: atom_id res chain seq x y z
N MET A 1 10.49 -50.86 27.51
CA MET A 1 10.36 -50.86 26.03
C MET A 1 9.75 -49.53 25.61
N ALA A 2 10.52 -48.65 24.96
CA ALA A 2 10.04 -47.32 24.57
C ALA A 2 9.21 -47.43 23.28
N VAL A 3 7.91 -47.11 23.36
CA VAL A 3 7.00 -47.08 22.21
C VAL A 3 7.48 -46.00 21.23
N SER A 4 7.75 -46.39 19.98
CA SER A 4 8.35 -45.52 18.97
C SER A 4 7.44 -44.33 18.62
N LYS A 5 8.04 -43.15 18.44
CA LYS A 5 7.37 -41.89 18.10
C LYS A 5 6.84 -41.84 16.64
N THR A 6 6.45 -42.98 16.05
CA THR A 6 6.05 -43.07 14.63
C THR A 6 4.57 -43.42 14.41
N THR A 7 3.74 -43.44 15.45
CA THR A 7 2.35 -43.92 15.32
C THR A 7 1.32 -43.04 16.03
N ASN A 8 1.50 -41.71 16.03
CA ASN A 8 0.43 -40.82 16.48
C ASN A 8 -0.52 -40.52 15.32
N PRO A 9 -1.76 -41.05 15.32
CA PRO A 9 -2.70 -40.93 14.19
C PRO A 9 -3.08 -39.48 13.88
N ARG A 10 -3.03 -38.57 14.87
CA ARG A 10 -3.27 -37.13 14.65
C ARG A 10 -2.17 -36.49 13.80
N VAL A 11 -0.92 -36.89 14.00
CA VAL A 11 0.24 -36.34 13.27
C VAL A 11 0.23 -36.82 11.82
N LEU A 12 -0.14 -38.08 11.57
CA LEU A 12 -0.29 -38.62 10.22
C LEU A 12 -1.39 -37.90 9.43
N LYS A 13 -2.59 -37.76 10.03
CA LYS A 13 -3.70 -36.99 9.44
C LYS A 13 -3.29 -35.53 9.11
N TYR A 14 -2.55 -34.88 9.99
CA TYR A 14 -2.06 -33.52 9.76
C TYR A 14 -1.02 -33.44 8.64
N ARG A 15 -0.13 -34.43 8.52
CA ARG A 15 0.87 -34.52 7.44
C ARG A 15 0.22 -34.75 6.07
N GLU A 16 -0.77 -35.63 6.01
CA GLU A 16 -1.56 -35.91 4.80
C GLU A 16 -2.34 -34.67 4.34
N ALA A 17 -3.03 -33.99 5.27
CA ALA A 17 -3.75 -32.75 4.98
C ALA A 17 -2.81 -31.65 4.43
N ASN A 18 -1.61 -31.51 5.00
CA ASN A 18 -0.62 -30.56 4.50
C ASN A 18 -0.03 -30.94 3.14
N LYS A 19 0.17 -32.23 2.89
CA LYS A 19 0.61 -32.75 1.58
C LYS A 19 -0.44 -32.47 0.52
N ALA A 20 -1.70 -32.78 0.77
CA ALA A 20 -2.83 -32.45 -0.11
C ALA A 20 -2.95 -30.93 -0.36
N ARG A 21 -2.75 -30.10 0.67
CA ARG A 21 -2.76 -28.63 0.53
C ARG A 21 -1.60 -28.12 -0.34
N LYS A 22 -0.42 -28.73 -0.24
CA LYS A 22 0.76 -28.41 -1.06
C LYS A 22 0.56 -28.83 -2.53
N GLU A 23 -0.02 -30.01 -2.75
CA GLU A 23 -0.36 -30.51 -4.09
C GLU A 23 -1.46 -29.67 -4.75
N ALA A 24 -2.52 -29.30 -4.01
CA ALA A 24 -3.55 -28.38 -4.50
C ALA A 24 -2.98 -26.98 -4.84
N LYS A 25 -2.03 -26.48 -4.06
CA LYS A 25 -1.34 -25.21 -4.35
C LYS A 25 -0.46 -25.32 -5.61
N LYS A 26 0.20 -26.46 -5.80
CA LYS A 26 1.02 -26.75 -7.00
C LYS A 26 0.14 -26.88 -8.25
N ALA A 27 -0.99 -27.58 -8.15
CA ALA A 27 -1.96 -27.69 -9.24
C ALA A 27 -2.56 -26.34 -9.62
N LYS A 28 -2.92 -25.50 -8.64
CA LYS A 28 -3.38 -24.11 -8.89
C LYS A 28 -2.30 -23.23 -9.53
N ALA A 29 -1.02 -23.42 -9.15
CA ALA A 29 0.09 -22.69 -9.76
C ALA A 29 0.36 -23.15 -11.20
N ALA A 30 0.22 -24.45 -11.49
CA ALA A 30 0.38 -25.01 -12.83
C ALA A 30 -0.74 -24.57 -13.79
N ASN A 31 -1.98 -24.42 -13.29
CA ASN A 31 -3.13 -23.99 -14.08
C ASN A 31 -3.26 -22.45 -14.18
N LYS A 32 -2.29 -21.70 -13.66
CA LYS A 32 -2.27 -20.24 -13.79
C LYS A 32 -1.81 -19.91 -15.21
N LYS A 33 -2.70 -19.32 -16.01
CA LYS A 33 -2.36 -18.77 -17.34
C LYS A 33 -1.04 -17.98 -17.24
N PRO A 34 -0.12 -18.10 -18.23
CA PRO A 34 1.10 -17.31 -18.24
C PRO A 34 0.72 -15.85 -18.07
N ALA A 35 1.37 -15.16 -17.13
CA ALA A 35 1.12 -13.76 -16.91
C ALA A 35 1.38 -13.05 -18.24
N LYS A 36 0.36 -12.39 -18.82
CA LYS A 36 0.57 -11.52 -19.99
C LYS A 36 1.76 -10.63 -19.69
N GLU A 37 2.76 -10.61 -20.58
CA GLU A 37 3.88 -9.69 -20.48
C GLU A 37 3.31 -8.28 -20.37
N ILE A 38 3.44 -7.70 -19.17
CA ILE A 38 3.00 -6.34 -18.92
C ILE A 38 4.06 -5.48 -19.61
N LYS A 39 3.80 -5.03 -20.85
CA LYS A 39 4.59 -4.00 -21.50
C LYS A 39 4.78 -2.87 -20.49
N GLN A 40 6.03 -2.55 -20.17
CA GLN A 40 6.33 -1.49 -19.21
C GLN A 40 5.86 -0.18 -19.84
N LYS A 41 4.70 0.31 -19.38
CA LYS A 41 4.19 1.61 -19.81
C LYS A 41 5.18 2.68 -19.39
N GLU A 42 5.59 3.51 -20.34
CA GLU A 42 6.50 4.64 -20.09
C GLU A 42 5.97 5.51 -18.95
N MET A 43 6.91 6.05 -18.16
CA MET A 43 6.57 6.89 -17.03
C MET A 43 6.12 8.26 -17.53
N ALA A 44 4.80 8.48 -17.53
CA ALA A 44 4.19 9.78 -17.81
C ALA A 44 3.88 10.54 -16.51
N PRO A 45 3.76 11.89 -16.57
CA PRO A 45 3.15 12.67 -15.50
C PRO A 45 1.70 12.22 -15.31
N ILE A 46 1.32 11.95 -14.07
CA ILE A 46 0.00 11.43 -13.72
C ILE A 46 -0.38 11.96 -12.34
N THR A 47 -1.61 12.44 -12.22
CA THR A 47 -2.21 12.81 -10.94
C THR A 47 -3.31 11.82 -10.55
N ARG A 48 -3.29 11.34 -9.31
CA ARG A 48 -4.29 10.40 -8.78
C ARG A 48 -4.75 10.82 -7.40
N GLU A 49 -6.04 10.71 -7.17
CA GLU A 49 -6.60 10.79 -5.84
C GLU A 49 -6.92 9.40 -5.30
N MET A 50 -6.44 9.13 -4.08
CA MET A 50 -6.59 7.84 -3.43
C MET A 50 -6.96 8.04 -1.97
N THR A 51 -7.79 7.14 -1.45
CA THR A 51 -8.09 7.07 -0.02
C THR A 51 -7.14 6.08 0.64
N ILE A 52 -6.40 6.51 1.66
CA ILE A 52 -5.50 5.66 2.43
C ILE A 52 -6.21 5.21 3.71
N HIS A 53 -6.25 3.90 3.94
CA HIS A 53 -6.85 3.31 5.14
C HIS A 53 -5.83 3.23 6.29
N MET A 54 -5.56 4.37 6.94
CA MET A 54 -4.53 4.51 7.98
C MET A 54 -4.74 3.59 9.17
N HIS A 55 -6.00 3.36 9.59
CA HIS A 55 -6.31 2.50 10.73
C HIS A 55 -5.70 1.10 10.61
N ALA A 56 -5.73 0.53 9.40
CA ALA A 56 -5.18 -0.81 9.14
C ALA A 56 -3.64 -0.82 9.23
N TYR A 57 -2.98 0.24 8.79
CA TYR A 57 -1.52 0.34 8.82
C TYR A 57 -0.96 0.74 10.19
N LEU A 58 -1.75 1.46 11.00
CA LEU A 58 -1.37 1.92 12.34
C LEU A 58 -1.88 0.99 13.45
N HIS A 59 -2.44 -0.15 13.09
CA HIS A 59 -2.93 -1.13 14.05
C HIS A 59 -1.78 -1.67 14.91
N LYS A 60 -1.97 -1.70 16.24
CA LYS A 60 -0.97 -2.12 17.26
C LYS A 60 0.32 -1.29 17.30
N GLU A 61 0.37 -0.12 16.67
CA GLU A 61 1.51 0.80 16.80
C GLU A 61 1.42 1.60 18.11
N SER A 62 2.58 1.87 18.74
CA SER A 62 2.64 2.67 19.96
C SER A 62 2.16 4.09 19.70
N PHE A 63 1.40 4.67 20.64
CA PHE A 63 0.81 6.00 20.49
C PHE A 63 1.82 7.10 20.16
N LYS A 64 3.04 7.05 20.73
CA LYS A 64 4.11 8.02 20.44
C LYS A 64 4.73 7.86 19.04
N LYS A 65 4.39 6.80 18.31
CA LYS A 65 4.96 6.50 16.99
C LYS A 65 3.92 6.59 15.87
N ARG A 66 2.64 6.80 16.17
CA ARG A 66 1.55 6.73 15.17
C ARG A 66 1.67 7.79 14.08
N ALA A 67 1.73 9.08 14.39
CA ALA A 67 1.89 10.13 13.37
C ALA A 67 3.22 10.02 12.58
N PRO A 68 4.39 9.81 13.21
CA PRO A 68 5.63 9.56 12.46
C PRO A 68 5.55 8.33 11.55
N LYS A 69 4.89 7.25 12.00
CA LYS A 69 4.67 6.05 11.20
C LYS A 69 3.70 6.32 10.05
N ALA A 70 2.67 7.14 10.26
CA ALA A 70 1.71 7.54 9.23
C ALA A 70 2.41 8.19 8.03
N ILE A 71 3.31 9.14 8.28
CA ILE A 71 4.10 9.81 7.23
C ILE A 71 4.94 8.78 6.46
N LYS A 72 5.60 7.84 7.16
CA LYS A 72 6.38 6.77 6.52
C LYS A 72 5.50 5.85 5.66
N ILE A 73 4.29 5.53 6.10
CA ILE A 73 3.32 4.72 5.37
C ILE A 73 2.86 5.44 4.11
N ILE A 74 2.51 6.74 4.21
CA ILE A 74 2.09 7.53 3.05
C ILE A 74 3.24 7.62 2.03
N ARG A 75 4.48 7.83 2.49
CA ARG A 75 5.67 7.80 1.63
C ARG A 75 5.81 6.44 0.92
N PHE A 76 5.70 5.35 1.66
CA PHE A 76 5.78 4.00 1.10
C PHE A 76 4.70 3.74 0.05
N LEU A 77 3.47 4.16 0.31
CA LEU A 77 2.36 4.04 -0.64
C LEU A 77 2.58 4.90 -1.89
N ALA A 78 3.08 6.12 -1.74
CA ALA A 78 3.42 6.99 -2.86
C ALA A 78 4.50 6.37 -3.75
N ILE A 79 5.60 5.88 -3.17
CA ILE A 79 6.66 5.19 -3.92
C ILE A 79 6.10 3.97 -4.65
N LYS A 80 5.27 3.16 -3.98
CA LYS A 80 4.70 1.95 -4.58
C LYS A 80 3.72 2.24 -5.72
N THR A 81 2.83 3.22 -5.54
CA THR A 81 1.79 3.55 -6.51
C THR A 81 2.35 4.34 -7.69
N MET A 82 3.24 5.28 -7.41
CA MET A 82 3.81 6.18 -8.42
C MET A 82 5.15 5.73 -8.99
N LYS A 83 5.77 4.68 -8.45
CA LYS A 83 7.06 4.16 -8.95
C LYS A 83 8.17 5.23 -9.02
N THR A 84 8.11 6.24 -8.14
CA THR A 84 9.14 7.28 -8.00
C THR A 84 9.86 7.12 -6.68
N HIS A 85 11.17 7.34 -6.65
CA HIS A 85 11.96 7.27 -5.42
C HIS A 85 11.79 8.53 -4.56
N VAL A 86 11.74 9.70 -5.18
CA VAL A 86 11.64 11.00 -4.49
C VAL A 86 10.17 11.32 -4.22
N VAL A 87 9.83 11.54 -2.95
CA VAL A 87 8.46 11.90 -2.52
C VAL A 87 8.52 13.15 -1.66
N LYS A 88 7.78 14.18 -2.08
CA LYS A 88 7.59 15.44 -1.36
C LYS A 88 6.19 15.48 -0.76
N PHE A 89 6.09 15.96 0.47
CA PHE A 89 4.82 16.16 1.15
C PHE A 89 4.45 17.63 1.10
N ASP A 90 3.20 17.91 0.77
CA ASP A 90 2.64 19.24 0.91
C ASP A 90 2.45 19.62 2.39
N MET A 91 2.49 20.92 2.68
CA MET A 91 2.29 21.47 4.01
C MET A 91 0.91 21.14 4.57
N GLY A 92 -0.15 21.22 3.75
CA GLY A 92 -1.52 20.94 4.19
C GLY A 92 -1.71 19.49 4.64
N LEU A 93 -1.05 18.55 3.97
CA LEU A 93 -1.05 17.15 4.40
C LEU A 93 -0.28 16.94 5.70
N ASN A 94 0.86 17.60 5.87
CA ASN A 94 1.61 17.52 7.12
C ASN A 94 0.78 18.08 8.29
N GLN A 95 0.19 19.27 8.14
CA GLN A 95 -0.68 19.86 9.14
C GLN A 95 -1.86 18.94 9.49
N PHE A 96 -2.53 18.36 8.48
CA PHE A 96 -3.66 17.46 8.72
C PHE A 96 -3.25 16.21 9.53
N ILE A 97 -2.12 15.59 9.21
CA ILE A 97 -1.63 14.40 9.93
C ILE A 97 -1.33 14.71 11.40
N TRP A 98 -0.82 15.91 11.69
CA TRP A 98 -0.44 16.33 13.04
C TRP A 98 -1.55 17.08 13.79
N SER A 99 -2.67 17.40 13.14
CA SER A 99 -3.76 18.23 13.71
C SER A 99 -4.35 17.71 15.02
N GLN A 100 -4.46 16.39 15.16
CA GLN A 100 -4.97 15.71 16.36
C GLN A 100 -3.86 15.22 17.29
N GLY A 101 -2.61 15.65 17.04
CA GLY A 101 -1.42 15.27 17.79
C GLY A 101 -0.84 13.91 17.40
N ILE A 102 0.12 13.42 18.19
CA ILE A 102 0.94 12.26 17.84
C ILE A 102 0.19 10.91 17.91
N ARG A 103 -0.80 10.82 18.81
CA ARG A 103 -1.54 9.59 19.14
C ARG A 103 -2.70 9.34 18.18
N SER A 104 -3.51 10.37 17.92
CA SER A 104 -4.73 10.26 17.16
C SER A 104 -4.47 10.72 15.73
N VAL A 105 -4.26 9.77 14.82
CA VAL A 105 -4.19 10.06 13.38
C VAL A 105 -5.53 9.66 12.79
N ALA A 106 -6.06 10.44 11.85
CA ALA A 106 -7.30 10.13 11.15
C ALA A 106 -7.27 8.71 10.58
N ASP A 107 -8.35 7.94 10.78
CA ASP A 107 -8.44 6.53 10.35
C ASP A 107 -8.36 6.36 8.84
N ARG A 108 -8.80 7.39 8.09
CA ARG A 108 -8.71 7.47 6.63
C ARG A 108 -8.29 8.87 6.22
N ILE A 109 -7.49 8.94 5.16
CA ILE A 109 -7.01 10.21 4.59
C ILE A 109 -7.19 10.14 3.08
N ARG A 110 -7.82 11.16 2.49
CA ARG A 110 -7.90 11.33 1.04
C ARG A 110 -6.70 12.17 0.61
N VAL A 111 -5.94 11.62 -0.33
CA VAL A 111 -4.66 12.17 -0.73
C VAL A 111 -4.62 12.26 -2.25
N ARG A 112 -4.14 13.38 -2.76
CA ARG A 112 -3.78 13.56 -4.16
C ARG A 112 -2.28 13.34 -4.30
N MET A 113 -1.89 12.45 -5.20
CA MET A 113 -0.51 12.16 -5.53
C MET A 113 -0.30 12.61 -6.98
N ALA A 114 0.57 13.59 -7.20
CA ALA A 114 0.93 14.10 -8.50
C ALA A 114 2.38 13.69 -8.81
N ARG A 115 2.59 12.99 -9.93
CA ARG A 115 3.92 12.68 -10.43
C ARG A 115 4.36 13.79 -11.37
N LEU A 116 5.38 14.55 -10.96
CA LEU A 116 5.87 15.73 -11.67
C LEU A 116 7.31 15.50 -12.13
N PRO A 117 7.70 16.00 -13.32
CA PRO A 117 9.09 15.95 -13.78
C PRO A 117 9.98 16.84 -12.91
N ILE A 118 11.25 16.48 -12.78
CA ILE A 118 12.25 17.31 -12.11
C ILE A 118 12.83 18.27 -13.15
N GLU A 119 12.81 19.57 -12.85
CA GLU A 119 13.45 20.59 -13.69
C GLU A 119 14.96 20.33 -13.80
N GLY A 120 15.48 20.28 -15.02
CA GLY A 120 16.90 20.05 -15.31
C GLY A 120 17.35 18.59 -15.33
N GLU A 121 16.46 17.61 -15.06
CA GLU A 121 16.79 16.18 -15.19
C GLU A 121 15.74 15.43 -16.03
N GLU A 122 16.10 15.09 -17.27
CA GLU A 122 15.19 14.36 -18.17
C GLU A 122 14.91 12.94 -17.67
N GLY A 123 13.64 12.52 -17.77
CA GLY A 123 13.20 11.17 -17.41
C GLY A 123 13.10 10.87 -15.90
N LYS A 124 13.45 11.83 -15.02
CA LYS A 124 13.29 11.68 -13.57
C LYS A 124 12.05 12.42 -13.07
N PHE A 125 11.33 11.75 -12.17
CA PHE A 125 10.10 12.26 -11.59
C PHE A 125 10.17 12.23 -10.06
N TYR A 126 9.49 13.19 -9.44
CA TYR A 126 9.15 13.16 -8.04
C TYR A 126 7.64 13.06 -7.87
N THR A 127 7.18 12.53 -6.74
CA THR A 127 5.77 12.57 -6.38
C THR A 127 5.52 13.66 -5.35
N LEU A 128 4.66 14.62 -5.66
CA LEU A 128 4.09 15.54 -4.69
C LEU A 128 2.81 14.94 -4.11
N VAL A 129 2.68 14.96 -2.78
CA VAL A 129 1.56 14.35 -2.06
C VAL A 129 0.83 15.43 -1.28
N SER A 130 -0.42 15.72 -1.64
CA SER A 130 -1.26 16.73 -1.02
C SER A 130 -2.54 16.16 -0.39
N TYR A 131 -3.08 16.88 0.59
CA TYR A 131 -4.31 16.51 1.27
C TYR A 131 -5.51 17.01 0.48
N VAL A 132 -6.55 16.18 0.36
CA VAL A 132 -7.83 16.57 -0.23
C VAL A 132 -8.88 16.55 0.87
N PRO A 133 -9.44 17.69 1.27
CA PRO A 133 -10.52 17.73 2.25
C PRO A 133 -11.78 17.09 1.65
N VAL A 134 -12.35 16.12 2.38
CA VAL A 134 -13.58 15.44 1.97
C VAL A 134 -14.51 15.31 3.17
N ALA A 135 -15.81 15.53 2.95
CA ALA A 135 -16.81 15.37 3.99
C ALA A 135 -17.07 13.89 4.34
N SER A 136 -17.00 13.00 3.34
CA SER A 136 -17.24 11.56 3.52
C SER A 136 -16.32 10.71 2.64
N PHE A 137 -15.88 9.57 3.18
CA PHE A 137 -15.05 8.59 2.47
C PHE A 137 -15.86 7.47 1.79
N LYS A 138 -17.18 7.46 1.94
CA LYS A 138 -18.04 6.41 1.34
C LYS A 138 -18.12 6.63 -0.18
N GLY A 139 -18.01 5.54 -0.94
CA GLY A 139 -18.07 5.58 -2.42
C GLY A 139 -16.85 6.20 -3.11
N LEU A 140 -15.89 6.75 -2.36
CA LEU A 140 -14.67 7.31 -2.94
C LEU A 140 -13.68 6.20 -3.32
N VAL A 141 -13.58 5.95 -4.62
CA VAL A 141 -12.57 5.08 -5.23
C VAL A 141 -11.32 5.86 -5.65
N THR A 142 -10.26 5.15 -6.01
CA THR A 142 -9.08 5.77 -6.61
C THR A 142 -9.44 6.31 -7.99
N LYS A 143 -9.14 7.58 -8.23
CA LYS A 143 -9.45 8.27 -9.50
C LYS A 143 -8.17 8.88 -10.06
N THR A 144 -7.98 8.78 -11.37
CA THR A 144 -7.00 9.62 -12.07
C THR A 144 -7.63 10.98 -12.27
N VAL A 145 -6.94 12.04 -11.88
CA VAL A 145 -7.40 13.42 -12.07
C VAL A 145 -6.58 13.98 -13.21
N GLU A 146 -7.25 14.39 -14.27
CA GLU A 146 -6.66 15.24 -15.29
C GLU A 146 -6.68 16.66 -14.71
N GLU A 147 -5.57 17.38 -14.83
CA GLU A 147 -5.49 18.78 -14.41
C GLU A 147 -6.40 19.59 -15.33
N ALA A 148 -7.69 19.64 -14.99
CA ALA A 148 -8.53 20.75 -15.37
C ALA A 148 -8.04 21.93 -14.52
N GLU A 149 -7.48 22.90 -15.23
CA GLU A 149 -7.04 24.23 -14.79
C GLU A 149 -7.63 24.66 -13.45
N ASN A 150 -6.75 24.98 -12.52
CA ASN A 150 -7.07 25.65 -11.27
C ASN A 150 -6.24 26.92 -11.19
#